data_AF-A0AAV5NTZ7-F1
#
_entry.id   AF-A0AAV5NTZ7-F1
#
_cell.length_a   1.000
_cell.length_b   1.000
_cell.length_c   1.000
_cell.angle_alpha   90.00
_cell.angle_beta   90.00
_cell.angle_gamma   90.00
#
_symmetry.space_group_name_H-M   'P 1'
#
loop_
_entity.id
_entity.type
_entity.pdbx_description
1 polymer ?
#
loop_
_entity_poly.entity_id
_entity_poly.type
_entity_poly.pdbx_seq_one_letter_code
_entity_poly.pdbx_strand_id
1 'polypeptide(L)'
;MQNYDLFEEETGKWLTFQNSLIYWDANFLTESYANSLFQKLTDTLPWQQESINMFGRKVLQPRLQAWHGNASYTYSGLTMHPHPWTEELRALEKRCAEISGQRFNSVLANMYRDGNDSMGWHQDSEPELGPHPIIASLSLGEPRRFVLKHKDSNEKQEFILGHGALLIMAGETQQYWYHAIPKTKKAVNTRINLTFRHVIEK
;
A
#
# COMPACT_ATOMS: atom_id res chain seq x y z
N MET A 1 -2.22 19.94 -10.99
CA MET A 1 -1.87 18.51 -11.12
C MET A 1 -0.37 18.47 -11.26
N GLN A 2 0.33 18.26 -10.15
CA GLN A 2 1.79 18.11 -10.20
C GLN A 2 2.06 16.64 -10.50
N ASN A 3 2.60 16.38 -11.69
CA ASN A 3 2.97 15.03 -12.09
C ASN A 3 4.44 14.85 -11.66
N TYR A 4 4.69 13.98 -10.68
CA TYR A 4 6.05 13.72 -10.18
C TYR A 4 6.86 12.79 -11.11
N ASP A 5 6.35 12.52 -12.31
CA ASP A 5 6.84 11.48 -13.22
C ASP A 5 7.75 12.01 -14.36
N LEU A 6 8.45 13.13 -14.18
CA LEU A 6 9.30 13.69 -15.27
C LEU A 6 10.70 14.18 -14.85
N PHE A 7 11.11 14.01 -13.60
CA PHE A 7 12.49 14.32 -13.20
C PHE A 7 13.01 13.25 -12.23
N GLU A 8 13.88 12.38 -12.74
CA GLU A 8 14.64 11.37 -12.00
C GLU A 8 15.56 11.96 -10.90
N GLU A 9 15.56 13.28 -10.66
CA GLU A 9 16.67 13.91 -9.97
C GLU A 9 16.59 13.95 -8.44
N GLU A 10 15.42 13.78 -7.80
CA GLU A 10 15.40 13.71 -6.31
C GLU A 10 14.28 12.81 -5.76
N THR A 11 14.56 11.52 -5.71
CA THR A 11 13.82 10.51 -4.93
C THR A 11 14.37 10.42 -3.50
N GLY A 12 13.68 9.73 -2.59
CA GLY A 12 14.20 9.44 -1.25
C GLY A 12 13.97 10.55 -0.22
N LYS A 13 12.91 11.36 -0.39
CA LYS A 13 12.64 12.52 0.47
C LYS A 13 11.17 12.65 0.86
N TRP A 14 10.95 13.42 1.93
CA TRP A 14 9.62 13.85 2.35
C TRP A 14 9.14 15.02 1.48
N LEU A 15 7.90 14.93 1.04
CA LEU A 15 7.15 15.89 0.26
C LEU A 15 5.98 16.38 1.11
N THR A 16 5.80 17.69 1.15
CA THR A 16 4.67 18.32 1.84
C THR A 16 3.81 19.05 0.82
N PHE A 17 2.50 18.82 0.91
CA PHE A 17 1.48 19.57 0.20
C PHE A 17 0.25 19.69 1.11
N GLN A 18 -0.82 20.32 0.62
CA GLN A 18 -2.01 20.62 1.42
C GLN A 18 -2.44 19.40 2.27
N ASN A 19 -2.39 19.52 3.61
CA ASN A 19 -2.82 18.50 4.56
C ASN A 19 -2.23 17.10 4.29
N SER A 20 -0.97 17.02 3.88
CA SER A 20 -0.32 15.75 3.55
C SER A 20 1.18 15.78 3.78
N LEU A 21 1.72 14.65 4.25
CA LEU A 21 3.15 14.39 4.37
C LEU A 21 3.47 13.04 3.72
N ILE A 22 4.17 13.06 2.59
CA ILE A 22 4.47 11.87 1.79
C ILE A 22 5.98 11.67 1.69
N TYR A 23 6.51 10.53 2.12
CA TYR A 23 7.84 10.11 1.68
C TYR A 23 7.72 9.43 0.33
N TRP A 24 8.54 9.81 -0.64
CA TRP A 24 8.57 9.17 -1.94
C TRP A 24 9.99 8.71 -2.27
N ASP A 25 10.14 7.40 -2.47
CA ASP A 25 11.36 6.81 -2.99
C ASP A 25 11.13 5.79 -4.11
N ALA A 26 11.27 6.20 -5.37
CA ALA A 26 11.23 5.37 -6.56
C ALA A 26 12.31 4.27 -6.60
N ASN A 27 13.47 4.49 -5.96
CA ASN A 27 14.65 3.62 -6.05
C ASN A 27 15.01 2.97 -4.71
N PHE A 28 14.02 2.79 -3.84
CA PHE A 28 14.24 2.31 -2.47
C PHE A 28 14.87 0.91 -2.41
N LEU A 29 14.45 -0.01 -3.28
CA LEU A 29 15.09 -1.31 -3.46
C LEU A 29 15.95 -1.30 -4.71
N THR A 30 17.10 -1.99 -4.65
CA THR A 30 17.82 -2.35 -5.87
C THR A 30 16.99 -3.30 -6.70
N GLU A 31 17.13 -3.23 -8.02
CA GLU A 31 16.39 -4.08 -8.96
C GLU A 31 16.60 -5.58 -8.68
N SER A 32 17.83 -6.01 -8.38
CA SER A 32 18.14 -7.41 -8.07
C SER A 32 17.42 -7.92 -6.81
N TYR A 33 17.35 -7.08 -5.78
CA TYR A 33 16.66 -7.44 -4.54
C TYR A 33 15.15 -7.43 -4.71
N ALA A 34 14.63 -6.43 -5.42
CA ALA A 34 13.22 -6.33 -5.75
C ALA A 34 12.74 -7.54 -6.59
N ASN A 35 13.53 -7.97 -7.59
CA ASN A 35 13.24 -9.16 -8.42
C ASN A 35 13.17 -10.43 -7.57
N SER A 36 14.15 -10.61 -6.68
CA SER A 36 14.21 -11.77 -5.78
C SER A 36 12.99 -11.82 -4.85
N LEU A 37 12.62 -10.66 -4.28
CA LEU A 37 11.43 -10.52 -3.43
C LEU A 37 10.14 -10.78 -4.21
N PHE A 38 10.01 -10.24 -5.42
CA PHE A 38 8.81 -10.40 -6.24
C PHE A 38 8.55 -11.88 -6.53
N GLN A 39 9.57 -12.63 -6.96
CA GLN A 39 9.44 -14.07 -7.18
C GLN A 39 9.08 -14.79 -5.87
N LYS A 40 9.86 -14.55 -4.81
CA LYS A 40 9.68 -15.22 -3.52
C LYS A 40 8.28 -15.01 -2.94
N LEU A 41 7.80 -13.77 -2.91
CA LEU A 41 6.48 -13.44 -2.33
C LEU A 41 5.32 -13.90 -3.21
N THR A 42 5.50 -13.92 -4.54
CA THR A 42 4.51 -14.51 -5.45
C THR A 42 4.28 -15.98 -5.12
N ASP A 43 5.36 -16.73 -4.91
CA ASP A 43 5.29 -18.19 -4.73
C ASP A 43 4.90 -18.62 -3.30
N THR A 44 5.21 -17.80 -2.30
CA THR A 44 5.16 -18.24 -0.88
C THR A 44 4.08 -17.59 -0.06
N LEU A 45 3.57 -16.41 -0.42
CA LEU A 45 2.49 -15.81 0.33
C LEU A 45 1.17 -16.57 0.08
N PRO A 46 0.32 -16.76 1.10
CA PRO A 46 -0.94 -17.47 0.99
C PRO A 46 -2.02 -16.58 0.36
N TRP A 47 -1.88 -16.31 -0.94
CA TRP A 47 -2.78 -15.42 -1.67
C TRP A 47 -4.23 -15.94 -1.71
N GLN A 48 -5.17 -15.08 -1.30
CA GLN A 48 -6.60 -15.38 -1.31
C GLN A 48 -7.40 -14.26 -1.97
N GLN A 49 -8.52 -14.59 -2.62
CA GLN A 49 -9.44 -13.60 -3.16
C GLN A 49 -10.66 -13.48 -2.25
N GLU A 50 -10.75 -12.36 -1.54
CA GLU A 50 -11.85 -12.11 -0.62
C GLU A 50 -13.12 -11.64 -1.34
N SER A 51 -14.27 -11.84 -0.70
CA SER A 51 -15.56 -11.29 -1.16
C SER A 51 -16.02 -10.13 -0.28
N ILE A 52 -16.61 -9.11 -0.90
CA ILE A 52 -17.22 -7.98 -0.20
C ILE A 52 -18.70 -7.85 -0.59
N ASN A 53 -19.49 -7.28 0.32
CA ASN A 53 -20.87 -6.93 0.01
C ASN A 53 -20.92 -5.54 -0.63
N MET A 54 -21.26 -5.48 -1.91
CA MET A 54 -21.49 -4.23 -2.63
C MET A 54 -22.95 -4.20 -3.13
N PHE A 55 -23.70 -3.16 -2.74
CA PHE A 55 -25.11 -2.98 -3.14
C PHE A 55 -25.97 -4.23 -2.90
N GLY A 56 -25.78 -4.90 -1.75
CA GLY A 56 -26.50 -6.12 -1.38
C GLY A 56 -26.05 -7.40 -2.10
N ARG A 57 -24.99 -7.35 -2.92
CA ARG A 57 -24.43 -8.51 -3.62
C ARG A 57 -23.02 -8.82 -3.13
N LYS A 58 -22.69 -10.11 -2.98
CA LYS A 58 -21.31 -10.55 -2.77
C LYS A 58 -20.54 -10.46 -4.08
N VAL A 59 -19.49 -9.66 -4.09
CA VAL A 59 -18.60 -9.47 -5.25
C VAL A 59 -17.17 -9.79 -4.81
N LEU A 60 -16.42 -10.50 -5.65
CA LEU A 60 -15.00 -10.74 -5.40
C LEU A 60 -14.21 -9.45 -5.52
N GLN A 61 -13.32 -9.20 -4.58
CA GLN A 61 -12.40 -8.07 -4.66
C GLN A 61 -11.51 -8.24 -5.90
N PRO A 62 -11.27 -7.17 -6.68
CA PRO A 62 -10.46 -7.25 -7.89
C PRO A 62 -8.96 -7.15 -7.53
N ARG A 63 -8.49 -8.10 -6.71
CA ARG A 63 -7.09 -8.36 -6.31
C ARG A 63 -7.04 -9.60 -5.41
N LEU A 64 -5.87 -10.22 -5.30
CA LEU A 64 -5.59 -11.19 -4.23
C LEU A 64 -4.96 -10.48 -3.04
N GLN A 65 -5.11 -11.06 -1.85
CA GLN A 65 -4.58 -10.51 -0.62
C GLN A 65 -3.93 -11.61 0.22
N ALA A 66 -2.91 -11.24 0.98
CA ALA A 66 -2.35 -12.04 2.06
C ALA A 66 -2.02 -11.12 3.22
N TRP A 67 -2.50 -11.44 4.41
CA TRP A 67 -2.32 -10.60 5.59
C TRP A 67 -1.36 -11.25 6.58
N HIS A 68 -0.31 -10.53 6.97
CA HIS A 68 0.70 -11.00 7.92
C HIS A 68 0.92 -9.98 9.02
N GLY A 69 1.31 -10.42 10.22
CA GLY A 69 1.37 -9.53 11.35
C GLY A 69 1.33 -10.24 12.70
N ASN A 70 1.40 -9.44 13.75
CA ASN A 70 1.16 -9.88 15.13
C ASN A 70 -0.21 -9.42 15.63
N ALA A 71 -0.73 -8.32 15.08
CA ALA A 71 -1.99 -7.73 15.52
C ALA A 71 -3.18 -8.42 14.85
N SER A 72 -4.06 -9.01 15.65
CA SER A 72 -5.36 -9.48 15.17
C SER A 72 -6.34 -8.31 15.10
N TYR A 73 -7.25 -8.32 14.12
CA TYR A 73 -8.28 -7.30 13.97
C TYR A 73 -9.65 -7.94 13.95
N THR A 74 -10.60 -7.32 14.64
CA THR A 74 -11.99 -7.78 14.68
C THR A 74 -12.85 -6.86 13.84
N TYR A 75 -13.31 -7.35 12.70
CA TYR A 75 -14.28 -6.64 11.86
C TYR A 75 -15.64 -7.35 11.93
N SER A 76 -16.69 -6.61 12.28
CA SER A 76 -18.07 -7.13 12.32
C SER A 76 -18.27 -8.44 13.11
N GLY A 77 -17.50 -8.65 14.20
CA GLY A 77 -17.61 -9.84 15.05
C GLY A 77 -16.77 -11.04 14.59
N LEU A 78 -16.07 -10.96 13.45
CA LEU A 78 -15.07 -11.94 13.04
C LEU A 78 -13.68 -11.41 13.39
N THR A 79 -12.97 -12.13 14.27
CA THR A 79 -11.54 -11.90 14.48
C THR A 79 -10.79 -12.53 13.32
N MET A 80 -10.22 -11.69 12.47
CA MET A 80 -9.27 -12.10 11.46
C MET A 80 -7.91 -12.23 12.14
N HIS A 81 -7.23 -13.35 11.92
CA HIS A 81 -5.87 -13.57 12.40
C HIS A 81 -4.90 -13.44 11.23
N PRO A 82 -3.88 -12.57 11.34
CA PRO A 82 -2.85 -12.52 10.31
C PRO A 82 -2.03 -13.81 10.32
N HIS A 83 -1.47 -14.14 9.16
CA HIS A 83 -0.41 -15.14 9.07
C HIS A 83 0.85 -14.65 9.80
N PRO A 84 1.70 -15.56 10.31
CA PRO A 84 2.98 -15.16 10.89
C PRO A 84 3.85 -14.40 9.89
N TRP A 85 4.66 -13.47 10.38
CA TRP A 85 5.66 -12.79 9.55
C TRP A 85 6.58 -13.79 8.83
N THR A 86 6.85 -13.55 7.55
CA THR A 86 8.00 -14.17 6.86
C THR A 86 9.27 -13.37 7.13
N GLU A 87 10.43 -13.97 6.90
CA GLU A 87 11.72 -13.29 7.05
C GLU A 87 11.83 -12.07 6.13
N GLU A 88 11.34 -12.19 4.88
CA GLU A 88 11.35 -11.12 3.88
C GLU A 88 10.47 -9.94 4.30
N LEU A 89 9.23 -10.23 4.73
CA LEU A 89 8.32 -9.18 5.19
C LEU A 89 8.86 -8.48 6.44
N ARG A 90 9.53 -9.22 7.35
CA ARG A 90 10.14 -8.65 8.55
C ARG A 90 11.36 -7.78 8.22
N ALA A 91 12.16 -8.17 7.23
CA ALA A 91 13.29 -7.37 6.77
C ALA A 91 12.83 -6.05 6.13
N LEU A 92 11.79 -6.10 5.29
CA LEU A 92 11.21 -4.91 4.67
C LEU A 92 10.55 -3.99 5.71
N GLU A 93 9.86 -4.56 6.70
CA GLU A 93 9.29 -3.79 7.81
C GLU A 93 10.36 -2.96 8.52
N LYS A 94 11.50 -3.56 8.86
CA LYS A 94 12.59 -2.84 9.55
C LYS A 94 13.09 -1.65 8.76
N ARG A 95 13.29 -1.81 7.44
CA ARG A 95 13.76 -0.72 6.57
C ARG A 95 12.70 0.40 6.44
N CYS A 96 11.42 0.04 6.35
CA CYS A 96 10.34 1.02 6.34
C CYS A 96 10.27 1.77 7.69
N ALA A 97 10.49 1.06 8.81
CA ALA A 97 10.48 1.62 10.14
C ALA A 97 11.64 2.60 10.38
N GLU A 98 12.82 2.33 9.81
CA GLU A 98 13.97 3.23 9.89
C GLU A 98 13.71 4.59 9.23
N ILE A 99 13.01 4.61 8.09
CA ILE A 99 12.66 5.86 7.39
C ILE A 99 11.51 6.59 8.08
N SER A 100 10.46 5.85 8.45
CA SER A 100 9.24 6.43 9.01
C SER A 100 9.36 6.83 10.48
N GLY A 101 10.32 6.28 11.22
CA GLY A 101 10.38 6.39 12.68
C GLY A 101 9.31 5.57 13.42
N GLN A 102 8.52 4.75 12.72
CA GLN A 102 7.42 3.98 13.28
C GLN A 102 7.61 2.48 13.05
N ARG A 103 7.46 1.67 14.11
CA ARG A 103 7.41 0.21 13.97
C ARG A 103 6.06 -0.23 13.43
N PHE A 104 6.05 -1.18 12.51
CA PHE A 104 4.83 -1.78 11.97
C PHE A 104 4.63 -3.18 12.54
N ASN A 105 3.39 -3.53 12.85
CA ASN A 105 3.00 -4.84 13.40
C ASN A 105 2.01 -5.59 12.50
N SER A 106 1.69 -5.02 11.34
CA SER A 106 0.76 -5.55 10.35
C SER A 106 1.24 -5.21 8.95
N VAL A 107 1.13 -6.15 8.00
CA VAL A 107 1.33 -5.92 6.57
C VAL A 107 0.23 -6.60 5.76
N LEU A 108 -0.50 -5.80 4.99
CA LEU A 108 -1.46 -6.31 4.00
C LEU A 108 -0.80 -6.34 2.63
N ALA A 109 -0.47 -7.54 2.16
CA ALA A 109 -0.01 -7.76 0.81
C ALA A 109 -1.22 -7.79 -0.14
N ASN A 110 -1.12 -7.07 -1.26
CA ASN A 110 -2.13 -7.04 -2.31
C ASN A 110 -1.46 -7.40 -3.64
N MET A 111 -1.97 -8.42 -4.34
CA MET A 111 -1.53 -8.79 -5.68
C MET A 111 -2.60 -8.37 -6.70
N TYR A 112 -2.21 -7.46 -7.59
CA TYR A 112 -2.98 -7.03 -8.74
C TYR A 112 -2.49 -7.86 -9.93
N ARG A 113 -3.32 -8.79 -10.41
CA ARG A 113 -2.93 -9.76 -11.45
C ARG A 113 -2.70 -9.09 -12.82
N ASP A 114 -3.47 -8.03 -13.09
CA ASP A 114 -3.44 -7.29 -14.35
C ASP A 114 -4.03 -5.87 -14.20
N GLY A 115 -4.31 -5.21 -15.32
CA GLY A 115 -4.94 -3.89 -15.38
C GLY A 115 -6.42 -3.85 -14.96
N ASN A 116 -7.08 -5.00 -14.84
CA ASN A 116 -8.48 -5.11 -14.40
C ASN A 116 -8.61 -5.13 -12.88
N ASP A 117 -7.56 -5.59 -12.19
CA ASP A 117 -7.44 -5.50 -10.74
C ASP A 117 -7.20 -4.04 -10.28
N SER A 118 -7.81 -3.65 -9.16
CA SER A 118 -7.84 -2.25 -8.71
C SER A 118 -8.16 -2.10 -7.24
N MET A 119 -7.96 -0.89 -6.73
CA MET A 119 -8.46 -0.45 -5.43
C MET A 119 -9.16 0.89 -5.63
N GLY A 120 -10.43 0.96 -5.25
CA GLY A 120 -11.24 2.16 -5.36
C GLY A 120 -10.76 3.28 -4.44
N TRP A 121 -11.41 4.45 -4.53
CA TRP A 121 -11.14 5.54 -3.61
C TRP A 121 -11.43 5.12 -2.16
N HIS A 122 -10.40 5.21 -1.31
CA HIS A 122 -10.48 4.89 0.11
C HIS A 122 -9.48 5.72 0.92
N GLN A 123 -9.57 5.61 2.23
CA GLN A 123 -8.62 6.14 3.21
C GLN A 123 -8.29 5.00 4.18
N ASP A 124 -7.06 4.93 4.66
CA ASP A 124 -6.68 4.03 5.75
C ASP A 124 -6.99 4.75 7.08
N SER A 125 -8.27 4.88 7.40
CA SER A 125 -8.78 5.65 8.55
C SER A 125 -9.48 4.80 9.59
N GLU A 126 -9.20 3.50 9.59
CA GLU A 126 -9.75 2.58 10.56
C GLU A 126 -9.32 2.97 12.00
N PRO A 127 -10.23 2.94 13.00
CA PRO A 127 -9.94 3.43 14.34
C PRO A 127 -8.71 2.79 15.01
N GLU A 128 -8.45 1.52 14.69
CA GLU A 128 -7.29 0.77 15.19
C GLU A 128 -5.95 1.29 14.67
N LEU A 129 -5.92 2.15 13.65
CA LEU A 129 -4.69 2.78 13.15
C LEU A 129 -4.36 4.09 13.89
N GLY A 130 -5.27 4.57 14.74
CA GLY A 130 -5.13 5.84 15.44
C GLY A 130 -5.43 7.07 14.57
N PRO A 131 -5.27 8.29 15.12
CA PRO A 131 -5.72 9.52 14.45
C PRO A 131 -4.82 9.98 13.29
N HIS A 132 -3.51 9.71 13.36
CA HIS A 132 -2.52 10.12 12.35
C HIS A 132 -1.65 8.92 11.95
N PRO A 133 -2.24 7.90 11.31
CA PRO A 133 -1.52 6.68 11.01
C PRO A 133 -0.39 6.93 10.01
N ILE A 134 0.74 6.30 10.26
CA ILE A 134 1.84 6.22 9.29
C ILE A 134 1.68 4.90 8.54
N ILE A 135 1.63 4.98 7.21
CA ILE A 135 1.42 3.84 6.31
C ILE A 135 2.59 3.76 5.34
N ALA A 136 3.36 2.68 5.36
CA ALA A 136 4.42 2.43 4.38
C ALA A 136 3.92 1.47 3.29
N SER A 137 4.02 1.90 2.03
CA SER A 137 3.53 1.19 0.85
C SER A 137 4.68 0.88 -0.09
N LEU A 138 5.10 -0.39 -0.13
CA LEU A 138 6.18 -0.87 -0.99
C LEU A 138 5.64 -1.66 -2.19
N SER A 139 6.13 -1.35 -3.38
CA SER A 139 5.63 -1.93 -4.63
C SER A 139 6.67 -2.84 -5.31
N LEU A 140 6.23 -3.95 -5.86
CA LEU A 140 7.04 -4.92 -6.62
C LEU A 140 6.29 -5.32 -7.90
N GLY A 141 7.02 -5.67 -8.96
CA GLY A 141 6.45 -5.98 -10.28
C GLY A 141 6.05 -4.73 -11.05
N GLU A 142 4.97 -4.85 -11.80
CA GLU A 142 4.55 -3.87 -12.81
C GLU A 142 4.18 -2.49 -12.21
N PRO A 143 4.66 -1.38 -12.81
CA PRO A 143 4.29 -0.04 -12.37
C PRO A 143 2.79 0.23 -12.45
N ARG A 144 2.24 0.82 -11.38
CA ARG A 144 0.83 1.26 -11.36
C ARG A 144 0.70 2.69 -10.85
N ARG A 145 -0.25 3.40 -11.44
CA ARG A 145 -0.66 4.73 -10.98
C ARG A 145 -1.25 4.62 -9.59
N PHE A 146 -0.73 5.40 -8.66
CA PHE A 146 -1.31 5.67 -7.36
C PHE A 146 -1.76 7.11 -7.35
N VAL A 147 -3.06 7.32 -7.14
CA VAL A 147 -3.67 8.64 -7.25
C VAL A 147 -4.21 9.04 -5.89
N LEU A 148 -3.82 10.22 -5.44
CA LEU A 148 -4.38 10.91 -4.28
C LEU A 148 -5.38 11.95 -4.75
N LYS A 149 -6.49 12.10 -4.02
CA LYS A 149 -7.51 13.12 -4.24
C LYS A 149 -7.91 13.78 -2.92
N HIS A 150 -7.70 15.09 -2.80
CA HIS A 150 -8.11 15.85 -1.62
C HIS A 150 -9.63 15.86 -1.50
N LYS A 151 -10.14 15.65 -0.29
CA LYS A 151 -11.56 15.54 0.02
C LYS A 151 -12.33 16.82 -0.31
N ASP A 152 -11.81 17.97 0.12
CA ASP A 152 -12.51 19.25 -0.01
C ASP A 152 -12.20 19.98 -1.33
N SER A 153 -10.91 20.16 -1.67
CA SER A 153 -10.50 20.91 -2.88
C SER A 153 -10.60 20.11 -4.18
N ASN A 154 -10.77 18.78 -4.12
CA ASN A 154 -10.65 17.86 -5.26
C ASN A 154 -9.28 17.91 -5.98
N GLU A 155 -8.26 18.52 -5.35
CA GLU A 155 -6.90 18.49 -5.85
C GLU A 155 -6.42 17.03 -6.02
N LYS A 156 -5.58 16.78 -7.03
CA LYS A 156 -5.01 15.47 -7.29
C LYS A 156 -3.50 15.51 -7.34
N GLN A 157 -2.90 14.51 -6.69
CA GLN A 157 -1.49 14.18 -6.76
C GLN A 157 -1.35 12.74 -7.27
N GLU A 158 -0.30 12.48 -8.03
CA GLU A 158 -0.10 11.17 -8.67
C GLU A 158 1.35 10.72 -8.58
N PHE A 159 1.51 9.43 -8.32
CA PHE A 159 2.79 8.73 -8.26
C PHE A 159 2.71 7.47 -9.13
N ILE A 160 3.76 7.22 -9.92
CA ILE A 160 3.93 5.92 -10.58
C ILE A 160 4.73 5.02 -9.64
N LEU A 161 4.04 4.06 -9.02
CA LEU A 161 4.67 3.13 -8.08
C LEU A 161 5.31 1.97 -8.85
N GLY A 162 6.58 2.15 -9.21
CA GLY A 162 7.40 1.16 -9.93
C GLY A 162 7.96 0.04 -9.06
N HIS A 163 8.75 -0.82 -9.70
CA HIS A 163 9.37 -1.97 -9.06
C HIS A 163 10.40 -1.53 -8.02
N GLY A 164 10.20 -1.90 -6.76
CA GLY A 164 11.08 -1.54 -5.66
C GLY A 164 10.79 -0.18 -5.01
N ALA A 165 9.76 0.54 -5.48
CA ALA A 165 9.43 1.85 -4.97
C ALA A 165 8.74 1.80 -3.58
N LEU A 166 9.06 2.78 -2.74
CA LEU A 166 8.45 3.01 -1.43
C LEU A 166 7.72 4.35 -1.43
N LEU A 167 6.47 4.34 -0.97
CA LEU A 167 5.70 5.53 -0.65
C LEU A 167 5.22 5.45 0.80
N ILE A 168 5.50 6.44 1.64
CA ILE A 168 4.98 6.50 3.01
C ILE A 168 3.99 7.65 3.12
N MET A 169 2.80 7.38 3.63
CA MET A 169 1.79 8.39 3.95
C MET A 169 1.79 8.64 5.45
N ALA A 170 1.88 9.90 5.87
CA ALA A 170 1.96 10.30 7.28
C ALA A 170 1.19 11.60 7.56
N GLY A 171 1.17 12.03 8.82
CA GLY A 171 0.50 13.26 9.25
C GLY A 171 -1.01 13.19 9.00
N GLU A 172 -1.56 14.20 8.32
CA GLU A 172 -3.00 14.32 8.07
C GLU A 172 -3.45 13.66 6.76
N THR A 173 -2.56 12.96 6.02
CA THR A 173 -2.89 12.41 4.70
C THR A 173 -4.14 11.53 4.73
N GLN A 174 -4.25 10.58 5.68
CA GLN A 174 -5.42 9.70 5.75
C GLN A 174 -6.70 10.42 6.18
N GLN A 175 -6.62 11.63 6.73
CA GLN A 175 -7.79 12.43 7.10
C GLN A 175 -8.35 13.21 5.91
N TYR A 176 -7.48 13.77 5.06
CA TYR A 176 -7.88 14.70 4.00
C TYR A 176 -7.77 14.15 2.58
N TRP A 177 -7.05 13.05 2.35
CA TRP A 177 -6.81 12.52 1.02
C TRP A 177 -7.34 11.10 0.84
N TYR A 178 -8.21 10.94 -0.15
CA TYR A 178 -8.53 9.61 -0.69
C TYR A 178 -7.39 9.13 -1.58
N HIS A 179 -7.15 7.83 -1.62
CA HIS A 179 -6.25 7.23 -2.59
C HIS A 179 -6.87 6.05 -3.33
N ALA A 180 -6.34 5.76 -4.51
CA ALA A 180 -6.80 4.68 -5.38
C ALA A 180 -5.68 4.11 -6.26
N ILE A 181 -5.85 2.83 -6.63
CA ILE A 181 -5.14 2.19 -7.74
C ILE A 181 -6.17 1.98 -8.86
N PRO A 182 -6.30 2.90 -9.83
CA PRO A 182 -7.29 2.78 -10.90
C PRO A 182 -6.98 1.61 -11.83
N LYS A 183 -8.04 1.06 -12.44
CA LYS A 183 -7.92 0.13 -13.56
C LYS A 183 -7.23 0.79 -14.74
N THR A 184 -6.57 -0.01 -15.57
CA THR A 184 -5.99 0.43 -16.83
C THR A 184 -6.40 -0.52 -17.96
N LYS A 185 -6.66 0.05 -19.15
CA LYS A 185 -6.90 -0.74 -20.36
C LYS A 185 -5.60 -1.18 -21.04
N LYS A 186 -4.45 -0.62 -20.63
CA LYS A 186 -3.13 -1.08 -21.10
C LYS A 186 -2.91 -2.50 -20.57
N ALA A 187 -2.35 -3.37 -21.40
CA ALA A 187 -1.84 -4.65 -20.94
C ALA A 187 -0.66 -4.38 -19.99
N VAL A 188 -0.80 -4.82 -18.74
CA VAL A 188 0.16 -4.61 -17.65
C VAL A 188 0.25 -5.92 -16.87
N ASN A 189 1.45 -6.29 -16.43
CA ASN A 189 1.68 -7.53 -15.70
C ASN A 189 1.29 -7.40 -14.22
N THR A 190 1.57 -8.47 -13.47
CA THR A 190 1.31 -8.55 -12.04
C THR A 190 2.08 -7.50 -11.25
N ARG A 191 1.40 -6.89 -10.27
CA ARG A 191 1.99 -6.02 -9.24
C ARG A 191 1.69 -6.56 -7.85
N ILE A 192 2.70 -6.62 -6.99
CA ILE A 192 2.53 -6.83 -5.56
C ILE A 192 2.72 -5.50 -4.82
N ASN A 193 1.87 -5.24 -3.84
CA ASN A 193 1.95 -4.10 -2.94
C ASN A 193 1.92 -4.57 -1.50
N LEU A 194 2.89 -4.16 -0.71
CA LEU A 194 2.98 -4.43 0.72
C LEU A 194 2.62 -3.15 1.48
N THR A 195 1.47 -3.13 2.15
CA THR A 195 1.05 -1.99 2.98
C THR A 195 1.28 -2.31 4.44
N PHE A 196 2.34 -1.74 5.01
CA PHE A 196 2.71 -1.87 6.43
C PHE A 196 1.97 -0.84 7.27
N ARG A 197 1.42 -1.29 8.40
CA ARG A 197 0.63 -0.48 9.33
C ARG A 197 1.00 -0.80 10.78
N HIS A 198 0.77 0.16 11.66
CA HIS A 198 0.77 -0.06 13.10
C HIS A 198 -0.67 -0.10 13.60
N VAL A 199 -1.08 -1.26 14.09
CA VAL A 199 -2.41 -1.50 14.66
C VAL A 199 -2.30 -1.36 16.19
N ILE A 200 -3.11 -0.47 16.76
CA ILE A 200 -3.25 -0.24 18.19
C ILE A 200 -4.21 -1.30 18.73
N GLU A 201 -3.68 -2.23 19.54
CA GLU A 201 -4.51 -3.18 20.29
C GLU A 201 -5.25 -2.44 21.41
N LYS A 202 -6.53 -2.79 21.63
CA LYS A 202 -7.35 -2.24 22.71
C LYS A 202 -7.08 -2.95 24.03
#